data_AF-A0A7Y2ELK4-F1
#
_entry.id   AF-A0A7Y2ELK4-F1
#
_cell.length_a   1.000
_cell.length_b   1.000
_cell.length_c   1.000
_cell.angle_alpha   90.00
_cell.angle_beta   90.00
_cell.angle_gamma   90.00
#
_symmetry.space_group_name_H-M   'P 1'
#
loop_
_entity.id
_entity.type
_entity.pdbx_description
1 polymer ?
#
loop_
_entity_poly.entity_id
_entity_poly.type
_entity_poly.pdbx_seq_one_letter_code
_entity_poly.pdbx_strand_id
1 'polypeptide(L)'
;MKWSQLKEKKWFRVLSNKYTLILILFLVWMVFFDTNSYFIHKELNEDIKNLKENKEFYKEEIANDKKFIEKMKDSDEVEKYAREKYYLKKDNEDIYIIEHEDSLDLKEKND
;
A
#
# COMPACT_ATOMS: atom_id res chain seq x y z
N MET A 1 -27.83 -28.48 -35.28
CA MET A 1 -28.78 -27.44 -34.80
C MET A 1 -29.49 -26.81 -36.00
N LYS A 2 -30.81 -26.61 -35.93
CA LYS A 2 -31.65 -26.15 -37.06
C LYS A 2 -31.50 -24.64 -37.30
N TRP A 3 -30.49 -24.24 -38.08
CA TRP A 3 -30.25 -22.85 -38.50
C TRP A 3 -31.45 -22.19 -39.20
N SER A 4 -32.34 -23.00 -39.80
CA SER A 4 -33.57 -22.54 -40.43
C SER A 4 -34.58 -21.95 -39.45
N GLN A 5 -34.68 -22.48 -38.22
CA GLN A 5 -35.64 -22.02 -37.22
C GLN A 5 -35.26 -20.68 -36.57
N LEU A 6 -33.98 -20.32 -36.62
CA LEU A 6 -33.49 -19.04 -36.10
C LEU A 6 -33.82 -17.88 -37.06
N LYS A 7 -33.81 -18.12 -38.37
CA LYS A 7 -34.10 -17.10 -39.39
C LYS A 7 -35.54 -16.60 -39.40
N GLU A 8 -36.50 -17.39 -38.91
CA GLU A 8 -37.91 -17.01 -38.92
C GLU A 8 -38.29 -16.02 -37.81
N LYS A 9 -37.45 -15.87 -36.78
CA LYS A 9 -37.77 -14.98 -35.66
C LYS A 9 -37.43 -13.53 -36.00
N LYS A 10 -38.32 -12.60 -35.65
CA LYS A 10 -38.16 -11.15 -35.92
C LYS A 10 -36.84 -10.57 -35.39
N TRP A 11 -36.35 -11.05 -34.25
CA TRP A 11 -35.08 -10.59 -33.67
C TRP A 11 -33.85 -10.96 -34.51
N PHE A 12 -33.89 -12.08 -35.26
CA PHE A 12 -32.79 -12.47 -36.14
C PHE A 12 -32.61 -11.51 -37.31
N ARG A 13 -33.72 -10.92 -37.80
CA ARG A 13 -33.68 -9.90 -38.87
C ARG A 13 -33.02 -8.61 -38.38
N VAL A 14 -33.24 -8.24 -37.11
CA VAL A 14 -32.59 -7.10 -36.47
C VAL A 14 -31.11 -7.41 -36.23
N LEU A 15 -30.79 -8.60 -35.70
CA LEU A 15 -29.42 -8.99 -35.38
C LEU A 15 -28.53 -9.21 -36.62
N SER A 16 -29.12 -9.62 -37.74
CA SER A 16 -28.40 -9.82 -39.03
C SER A 16 -28.18 -8.51 -39.80
N ASN A 17 -28.72 -7.39 -39.33
CA ASN A 17 -28.46 -6.09 -39.94
C ASN A 17 -26.99 -5.69 -39.73
N LYS A 18 -26.29 -5.28 -40.80
CA LYS A 18 -24.90 -4.85 -40.77
C LYS A 18 -24.66 -3.76 -39.71
N TYR A 19 -25.59 -2.82 -39.56
CA TYR A 19 -25.49 -1.76 -38.55
C TYR A 19 -25.57 -2.31 -37.12
N THR A 20 -26.42 -3.31 -36.87
CA THR A 20 -26.57 -3.96 -35.57
C THR A 20 -25.35 -4.80 -35.23
N LEU A 21 -24.76 -5.52 -36.20
CA LEU A 21 -23.52 -6.26 -35.99
C LEU A 21 -22.34 -5.34 -35.67
N ILE A 22 -22.20 -4.23 -36.39
CA ILE A 22 -21.15 -3.22 -36.13
C ILE A 22 -21.36 -2.60 -34.73
N LEU A 23 -22.60 -2.30 -34.35
CA LEU A 23 -22.91 -1.74 -33.05
C LEU A 23 -22.64 -2.73 -31.92
N ILE A 24 -22.97 -4.02 -32.09
CA ILE A 24 -22.65 -5.06 -31.12
C ILE A 24 -21.13 -5.22 -30.99
N LEU A 25 -20.41 -5.26 -32.11
CA LEU A 25 -18.95 -5.33 -32.10
C LEU A 25 -18.34 -4.12 -31.38
N PHE A 26 -18.87 -2.92 -31.64
CA PHE A 26 -18.47 -1.69 -30.98
C PHE A 26 -18.76 -1.71 -29.48
N LEU A 27 -19.94 -2.18 -29.05
CA LEU A 27 -20.28 -2.30 -27.63
C LEU A 27 -19.40 -3.35 -26.93
N VAL A 28 -19.15 -4.50 -27.56
CA VAL A 28 -18.22 -5.50 -27.03
C VAL A 28 -16.81 -4.93 -26.92
N TRP A 29 -16.36 -4.15 -27.91
CA TRP A 29 -15.08 -3.45 -27.85
C TRP A 29 -15.02 -2.46 -26.68
N MET A 30 -16.06 -1.63 -26.53
CA MET A 30 -16.21 -0.65 -25.45
C MET A 30 -16.38 -1.27 -24.05
N VAL A 31 -16.72 -2.54 -23.94
CA VAL A 31 -16.92 -3.22 -22.64
C VAL A 31 -15.69 -4.05 -22.25
N PHE A 32 -15.05 -4.73 -23.22
CA PHE A 32 -13.95 -5.64 -22.95
C PHE A 32 -12.56 -5.03 -23.19
N PHE A 33 -12.41 -4.18 -24.20
CA PHE A 33 -11.11 -3.61 -24.60
C PHE A 33 -10.94 -2.15 -24.19
N ASP A 34 -12.03 -1.42 -23.93
CA ASP A 34 -11.99 -0.04 -23.48
C ASP A 34 -11.70 0.09 -21.97
N THR A 35 -11.15 1.23 -21.58
CA THR A 35 -10.53 1.55 -20.28
C THR A 35 -11.53 1.60 -19.10
N ASN A 36 -12.81 1.33 -19.34
CA ASN A 36 -13.85 1.23 -18.30
C ASN A 36 -14.08 -0.20 -17.80
N SER A 37 -13.05 -1.03 -17.88
CA SER A 37 -13.06 -2.39 -17.34
C SER A 37 -13.20 -2.37 -15.82
N TYR A 38 -13.99 -3.30 -15.27
CA TYR A 38 -14.15 -3.53 -13.84
C TYR A 38 -12.79 -3.73 -13.12
N PHE A 39 -11.80 -4.27 -13.82
CA PHE A 39 -10.45 -4.48 -13.27
C PHE A 39 -9.76 -3.16 -12.93
N ILE A 40 -9.93 -2.13 -13.76
CA ILE A 40 -9.33 -0.80 -13.53
C ILE A 40 -9.93 -0.15 -12.30
N HIS A 41 -11.25 -0.26 -12.10
CA HIS A 41 -11.90 0.23 -10.89
C HIS A 41 -11.45 -0.53 -9.64
N LYS A 42 -11.18 -1.83 -9.75
CA LYS A 42 -10.63 -2.62 -8.64
C LYS A 42 -9.22 -2.18 -8.28
N GLU A 43 -8.33 -2.06 -9.27
CA GLU A 43 -6.95 -1.60 -9.09
C GLU A 43 -6.92 -0.20 -8.46
N LEU A 44 -7.72 0.73 -9.00
CA LEU A 44 -7.80 2.09 -8.47
C LEU A 44 -8.33 2.12 -7.03
N ASN A 45 -9.26 1.24 -6.66
CA ASN A 45 -9.74 1.14 -5.28
C ASN A 45 -8.66 0.58 -4.33
N GLU A 46 -7.85 -0.37 -4.79
CA GLU A 46 -6.70 -0.87 -4.04
C GLU A 46 -5.67 0.25 -3.84
N ASP A 47 -5.38 1.03 -4.89
CA ASP A 47 -4.49 2.20 -4.79
C ASP A 47 -5.03 3.25 -3.81
N ILE A 48 -6.33 3.56 -3.87
CA ILE A 48 -6.97 4.49 -2.93
C ILE A 48 -6.84 3.99 -1.49
N LYS A 49 -7.00 2.68 -1.27
CA LYS A 49 -6.85 2.07 0.05
C LYS A 49 -5.40 2.20 0.54
N ASN A 50 -4.42 1.83 -0.29
CA ASN A 50 -3.00 1.92 0.04
C ASN A 50 -2.58 3.38 0.33
N LEU A 51 -3.05 4.34 -0.46
CA LEU A 51 -2.79 5.75 -0.25
C LEU A 51 -3.40 6.27 1.07
N LYS A 52 -4.58 5.79 1.46
CA LYS A 52 -5.20 6.13 2.75
C LYS A 52 -4.43 5.54 3.92
N GLU A 53 -4.02 4.28 3.82
CA GLU A 53 -3.21 3.62 4.86
C GLU A 53 -1.88 4.34 5.06
N ASN A 54 -1.17 4.63 3.96
CA ASN A 54 0.07 5.41 3.99
C ASN A 54 -0.14 6.79 4.60
N LYS A 55 -1.24 7.47 4.25
CA LYS A 55 -1.58 8.78 4.80
C LYS A 55 -1.77 8.74 6.31
N GLU A 56 -2.49 7.75 6.84
CA GLU A 56 -2.68 7.63 8.28
C GLU A 56 -1.38 7.25 8.99
N PHE A 57 -0.59 6.33 8.43
CA PHE A 57 0.74 6.00 8.94
C PHE A 57 1.64 7.24 9.07
N TYR A 58 1.79 8.02 8.00
CA TYR A 58 2.64 9.21 8.04
C TYR A 58 2.10 10.30 8.96
N LYS A 59 0.79 10.42 9.13
CA LYS A 59 0.23 11.37 10.12
C LYS A 59 0.60 10.98 11.55
N GLU A 60 0.55 9.69 11.86
CA GLU A 60 0.93 9.18 13.18
C GLU A 60 2.43 9.41 13.41
N GLU A 61 3.27 9.09 12.42
CA GLU A 61 4.71 9.31 12.52
C GLU A 61 5.05 10.79 12.71
N ILE A 62 4.43 11.70 11.93
CA ILE A 62 4.60 13.14 12.09
C ILE A 62 4.16 13.61 13.50
N ALA A 63 3.12 13.00 14.07
CA ALA A 63 2.69 13.34 15.43
C ALA A 63 3.71 12.88 16.48
N ASN A 64 4.31 11.70 16.30
CA ASN A 64 5.36 11.18 17.16
C ASN A 64 6.65 12.00 17.03
N ASP A 65 7.07 12.33 15.81
CA ASP A 65 8.23 13.17 15.52
C ASP A 65 8.08 14.57 16.13
N LYS A 66 6.89 15.17 16.06
CA LYS A 66 6.63 16.46 16.69
C LYS A 66 6.81 16.39 18.21
N LYS A 67 6.31 15.33 18.85
CA LYS A 67 6.51 15.12 20.30
C LYS A 67 7.99 14.92 20.62
N PHE A 68 8.71 14.16 19.79
CA PHE A 68 10.14 13.94 19.94
C PHE A 68 10.93 15.25 19.80
N ILE A 69 10.66 16.05 18.77
CA ILE A 69 11.29 17.36 18.56
C ILE A 69 11.00 18.30 19.73
N GLU A 70 9.75 18.33 20.23
CA GLU A 70 9.40 19.15 21.40
C GLU A 70 10.21 18.73 22.62
N LYS A 71 10.34 17.42 22.83
CA LYS A 71 11.15 16.85 23.92
C LYS A 71 12.64 17.21 23.78
N MET A 72 13.17 17.21 22.56
CA MET A 72 14.56 17.57 22.26
C MET A 72 14.86 19.07 22.35
N LYS A 73 13.88 19.92 22.67
CA LYS A 73 14.17 21.32 23.03
C LYS A 73 14.79 21.45 24.41
N ASP A 74 14.59 20.45 25.27
CA ASP A 74 15.21 20.40 26.60
C ASP A 74 16.63 19.85 26.48
N SER A 75 17.61 20.61 26.98
CA SER A 75 19.03 20.24 26.96
C SER A 75 19.29 18.92 27.70
N ASP A 76 18.55 18.66 28.79
CA ASP A 76 18.74 17.45 29.59
C ASP A 76 18.26 16.21 28.82
N GLU A 77 17.17 16.33 28.08
CA GLU A 77 16.64 15.24 27.24
C GLU A 77 17.53 14.98 26.02
N VAL A 78 18.15 16.02 25.44
CA VAL A 78 19.16 15.85 24.39
C VAL A 78 20.39 15.13 24.91
N GLU A 79 20.92 15.53 26.07
CA GLU A 79 22.08 14.87 26.68
C GLU A 79 21.76 13.41 27.01
N LYS A 80 20.59 13.15 27.58
CA LYS A 80 20.12 11.79 27.86
C LYS A 80 20.04 10.94 26.60
N TYR A 81 19.42 11.45 25.54
CA TYR A 81 19.30 10.73 24.26
C TYR A 81 20.66 10.46 23.63
N ALA A 82 21.58 11.44 23.67
CA ALA A 82 22.94 11.29 23.17
C ALA A 82 23.73 10.23 23.94
N ARG A 83 23.57 10.16 25.26
CA ARG A 83 24.18 9.15 26.12
C ARG A 83 23.59 7.75 25.88
N GLU A 84 22.27 7.63 25.77
CA GLU A 84 21.59 6.34 25.61
C GLU A 84 21.72 5.73 24.20
N LYS A 85 21.68 6.56 23.14
CA LYS A 85 21.74 6.06 21.74
C LYS A 85 23.10 6.09 21.11
N TYR A 86 23.93 7.07 21.46
CA TYR A 86 25.23 7.26 20.83
C TYR A 86 26.39 7.07 21.80
N TYR A 87 26.12 6.75 23.07
CA TYR A 87 27.15 6.53 24.10
C TYR A 87 28.14 7.70 24.19
N LEU A 88 27.65 8.94 24.01
CA LEU A 88 28.51 10.11 24.13
C LEU A 88 28.89 10.35 25.61
N LYS A 89 30.14 10.76 25.84
CA LYS A 89 30.67 11.14 27.16
C LYS A 89 31.48 12.42 27.07
N LYS A 90 31.67 13.07 28.22
CA LYS A 90 32.66 14.15 28.37
C LYS A 90 34.05 13.55 28.55
N ASP A 91 35.09 14.34 28.28
CA ASP A 91 36.48 13.88 28.31
C ASP A 91 36.94 13.38 29.70
N ASN A 92 36.27 13.83 30.75
CA ASN A 92 36.53 13.46 32.15
C ASN A 92 35.55 12.43 32.72
N GLU A 93 34.82 11.71 31.87
CA GLU A 93 33.86 10.68 32.25
C GLU A 93 34.23 9.31 31.66
N ASP A 94 33.90 8.24 32.39
CA ASP A 94 34.03 6.85 31.93
C ASP A 94 32.64 6.21 31.84
N ILE A 95 32.35 5.57 30.69
CA ILE A 95 31.08 4.87 30.44
C ILE A 95 31.29 3.39 30.75
N TYR A 96 30.40 2.82 31.55
CA TYR A 96 30.28 1.39 31.78
C TYR A 96 28.97 0.89 31.16
N ILE A 97 29.06 -0.06 30.23
CA ILE A 97 27.89 -0.75 29.68
C ILE A 97 27.69 -2.01 30.52
N ILE A 98 26.54 -2.12 31.18
CA ILE A 98 26.19 -3.28 32.01
C ILE A 98 25.21 -4.13 31.20
N GLU A 99 25.68 -5.31 30.80
CA GLU A 99 24.85 -6.31 30.13
C GLU A 99 24.47 -7.39 31.16
N HIS A 100 23.18 -7.70 31.25
CA HIS A 100 22.69 -8.80 32.06
C HIS A 100 22.63 -10.08 31.22
N GLU A 101 22.84 -11.24 31.83
CA GLU A 101 22.81 -12.54 31.14
C GLU A 101 21.49 -12.76 30.38
N ASP A 102 20.37 -12.28 30.93
CA ASP A 102 19.04 -12.34 30.31
C ASP A 102 18.86 -11.47 29.06
N SER A 103 19.76 -10.50 28.84
CA SER A 103 19.75 -9.58 27.70
C SER A 103 20.63 -10.05 26.54
N LEU A 104 21.38 -11.13 26.72
CA LEU A 104 22.24 -11.69 25.68
C LEU A 104 21.38 -12.53 24.73
N ASP A 105 21.38 -12.18 23.44
CA ASP A 105 20.71 -12.97 22.39
C ASP A 105 21.59 -14.19 22.06
N LEU A 106 21.70 -15.11 23.03
CA LEU A 106 22.41 -16.39 22.91
C LEU A 106 21.58 -17.35 22.06
N LYS A 107 21.43 -17.05 20.77
CA LYS A 107 21.07 -18.10 19.81
C LYS A 107 22.22 -19.09 19.80
N GLU A 108 21.96 -20.26 20.38
CA GLU A 108 22.78 -21.45 20.34
C GLU A 108 23.42 -21.59 18.95
N LYS A 109 24.72 -21.27 18.89
CA LYS A 109 25.58 -21.63 17.78
C LYS A 109 25.98 -23.09 17.99
N ASN A 110 25.00 -23.98 17.86
CA ASN A 110 25.23 -25.42 17.83
C ASN A 110 25.56 -25.78 16.38
N ASP A 111 26.85 -25.80 16.06
CA ASP A 111 27.42 -26.59 14.96
C ASP A 111 27.33 -28.10 15.30
#